data_AF-A0A0B8QTJ6-F1
#
_entry.id   AF-A0A0B8QTJ6-F1
#
_cell.length_a   1.000
_cell.length_b   1.000
_cell.length_c   1.000
_cell.angle_alpha   90.00
_cell.angle_beta   90.00
_cell.angle_gamma   90.00
#
_symmetry.space_group_name_H-M   'P 1'
#
loop_
_entity.id
_entity.type
_entity.pdbx_description
1 polymer ?
#
loop_
_entity_poly.entity_id
_entity_poly.type
_entity_poly.pdbx_seq_one_letter_code
_entity_poly.pdbx_strand_id
1 'polypeptide(L)'
;MIVFTALFGVLLAIALSFRNPNVAPVTAEQNKVSRPKLSLMMRDGAVIKFLVLISLIQCSHAAYYGFSSIYWKEAGYSADIIGYLWSLGVAAEVGVFALANRLFGNWSLRALFMVASVGVMVRWGLTASTTLLPALVLIQLLHGVTFALAILQRFVISKTLNHISWWPCRLYIMRFLLV
;
A
#
# COMPACT_ATOMS: atom_id res chain seq x y z
N MET A 1 -21.69 16.01 6.94
CA MET A 1 -22.00 14.76 6.21
C MET A 1 -20.82 13.78 6.20
N ILE A 2 -19.59 14.24 5.92
CA ILE A 2 -18.35 13.44 5.97
C ILE A 2 -18.15 12.68 7.29
N VAL A 3 -18.49 13.31 8.42
CA VAL A 3 -18.37 12.68 9.76
C VAL A 3 -19.31 11.48 9.91
N PHE A 4 -20.52 11.56 9.36
CA PHE A 4 -21.51 10.49 9.45
C PHE A 4 -21.13 9.28 8.57
N THR A 5 -20.59 9.53 7.36
CA THR A 5 -20.10 8.45 6.49
C THR A 5 -18.86 7.77 7.07
N ALA A 6 -17.95 8.54 7.70
CA ALA A 6 -16.79 7.98 8.39
C ALA A 6 -17.19 7.12 9.60
N LEU A 7 -18.14 7.59 10.42
CA LEU A 7 -18.70 6.82 11.54
C LEU A 7 -19.34 5.51 11.06
N PHE A 8 -20.13 5.56 9.99
CA PHE A 8 -20.73 4.36 9.42
C PHE A 8 -19.68 3.35 8.92
N GLY A 9 -18.63 3.83 8.24
CA GLY A 9 -17.52 2.99 7.79
C GLY A 9 -16.77 2.31 8.94
N VAL A 10 -16.51 3.03 10.03
CA VAL A 10 -15.88 2.49 11.25
C VAL A 10 -16.78 1.44 11.91
N LEU A 11 -18.08 1.72 12.05
CA LEU A 11 -19.03 0.78 12.63
C LEU A 11 -19.15 -0.51 11.79
N LEU A 12 -19.17 -0.37 10.46
CA LEU A 12 -19.19 -1.52 9.54
C LEU A 12 -17.90 -2.32 9.62
N ALA A 13 -16.74 -1.67 9.67
CA ALA A 13 -15.45 -2.33 9.81
C ALA A 13 -15.35 -3.09 11.14
N ILE A 14 -15.83 -2.51 12.24
CA ILE A 14 -15.92 -3.17 13.55
C ILE A 14 -16.86 -4.38 13.48
N ALA A 15 -18.04 -4.22 12.88
CA ALA A 15 -19.01 -5.30 12.69
C ALA A 15 -18.43 -6.47 11.86
N LEU A 16 -17.64 -6.16 10.83
CA LEU A 16 -16.95 -7.16 10.01
C LEU A 16 -15.73 -7.78 10.73
N SER A 17 -15.07 -7.03 11.61
CA SER A 17 -13.94 -7.53 12.41
C SER A 17 -14.38 -8.61 13.41
N PHE A 18 -15.65 -8.61 13.83
CA PHE A 18 -16.22 -9.70 14.64
C PHE A 18 -16.43 -11.01 13.84
N ARG A 19 -16.27 -11.01 12.51
CA ARG A 19 -16.23 -12.25 11.71
C ARG A 19 -14.81 -12.82 11.67
N ASN A 20 -14.50 -13.62 12.69
CA ASN A 20 -13.38 -14.57 12.79
C ASN A 20 -12.14 -14.33 11.89
N PRO A 21 -11.15 -13.56 12.36
CA PRO A 21 -9.81 -13.64 11.78
C PRO A 21 -9.22 -15.02 12.12
N ASN A 22 -9.14 -15.90 11.13
CA ASN A 22 -8.42 -17.17 11.26
C ASN A 22 -6.93 -16.85 11.45
N VAL A 23 -6.50 -16.77 12.70
CA VAL A 23 -5.11 -16.59 13.07
C VAL A 23 -4.36 -17.86 12.72
N ALA A 24 -3.42 -17.76 11.77
CA ALA A 24 -2.53 -18.89 11.46
C ALA A 24 -1.77 -19.31 12.74
N PRO A 25 -1.69 -20.60 13.07
CA PRO A 25 -1.04 -21.07 14.29
C PRO A 25 0.46 -20.74 14.23
N VAL A 26 0.93 -20.02 15.23
CA VAL A 26 2.35 -19.69 15.40
C VAL A 26 2.99 -20.86 16.13
N THR A 27 3.61 -21.79 15.40
CA THR A 27 4.42 -22.84 16.03
C THR A 27 5.68 -22.21 16.62
N ALA A 28 5.74 -22.18 17.94
CA ALA A 28 6.86 -21.67 18.71
C ALA A 28 8.00 -22.70 18.74
N GLU A 29 8.98 -22.54 17.86
CA GLU A 29 10.33 -23.12 18.02
C GLU A 29 11.34 -22.02 17.64
N GLN A 30 11.62 -21.14 18.60
CA GLN A 30 12.58 -20.04 18.44
C GLN A 30 14.01 -20.55 18.58
N ASN A 31 14.56 -21.12 17.52
CA ASN A 31 15.99 -21.36 17.42
C ASN A 31 16.74 -20.02 17.36
N LYS A 32 17.76 -19.86 18.22
CA LYS A 32 18.64 -18.68 18.30
C LYS A 32 19.50 -18.57 17.03
N VAL A 33 18.95 -17.98 15.97
CA VAL A 33 19.72 -17.69 14.74
C VAL A 33 20.43 -16.34 14.89
N SER A 34 21.76 -16.38 14.78
CA SER A 34 22.64 -15.20 14.80
C SER A 34 22.29 -14.25 13.65
N ARG A 35 22.02 -12.99 13.98
CA ARG A 35 21.61 -11.95 13.02
C ARG A 35 22.79 -11.58 12.12
N PRO A 36 22.65 -11.67 10.79
CA PRO A 36 23.64 -11.10 9.89
C PRO A 36 23.67 -9.57 10.04
N LYS A 37 24.86 -8.98 9.91
CA LYS A 37 25.06 -7.55 10.14
C LYS A 37 24.32 -6.76 9.05
N LEU A 38 23.58 -5.72 9.44
CA LEU A 38 22.89 -4.78 8.52
C LEU A 38 23.83 -4.23 7.45
N SER A 39 25.10 -4.02 7.80
CA SER A 39 26.15 -3.56 6.89
C SER A 39 26.48 -4.53 5.75
N LEU A 40 26.23 -5.83 5.91
CA LEU A 40 26.39 -6.81 4.83
C LEU A 40 25.23 -6.76 3.84
N MET A 41 24.00 -6.54 4.31
CA MET A 41 22.82 -6.42 3.43
C MET A 41 22.84 -5.10 2.64
N MET A 42 23.31 -4.01 3.25
CA MET A 42 23.45 -2.72 2.58
C MET A 42 24.58 -2.68 1.54
N ARG A 43 25.42 -3.72 1.47
CA ARG A 43 26.46 -3.86 0.42
C ARG A 43 25.95 -4.62 -0.81
N ASP A 44 24.80 -5.26 -0.73
CA ASP A 44 24.20 -5.96 -1.86
C ASP A 44 23.51 -4.95 -2.80
N GLY A 45 24.00 -4.86 -4.04
CA GLY A 45 23.45 -3.98 -5.06
C GLY A 45 21.99 -4.28 -5.40
N ALA A 46 21.51 -5.51 -5.21
CA ALA A 46 20.10 -5.84 -5.40
C ALA A 46 19.21 -5.21 -4.32
N VAL A 47 19.70 -5.17 -3.07
CA VAL A 47 18.98 -4.55 -1.94
C VAL A 47 18.91 -3.04 -2.11
N ILE A 48 19.99 -2.40 -2.55
CA ILE A 48 20.00 -0.95 -2.83
C ILE A 48 19.01 -0.61 -3.95
N LYS A 49 19.07 -1.31 -5.09
CA LYS A 49 18.15 -1.08 -6.21
C LYS A 49 16.69 -1.23 -5.79
N PHE A 50 16.40 -2.24 -4.99
CA PHE A 50 15.08 -2.45 -4.42
C PHE A 50 14.64 -1.29 -3.51
N LEU A 51 15.50 -0.88 -2.56
CA LEU A 51 15.21 0.22 -1.64
C LEU A 51 14.95 1.53 -2.38
N VAL A 52 15.71 1.81 -3.44
CA VAL A 52 15.49 2.98 -4.29
C VAL A 52 14.12 2.90 -4.98
N LEU A 53 13.79 1.76 -5.60
CA LEU A 53 12.50 1.60 -6.29
C LEU A 53 11.30 1.77 -5.35
N ILE A 54 11.32 1.10 -4.19
CA ILE A 54 10.21 1.21 -3.23
C ILE A 54 10.11 2.62 -2.64
N SER A 55 11.25 3.28 -2.39
CA SER A 55 11.26 4.66 -1.89
C SER A 55 10.68 5.64 -2.90
N LEU A 56 10.98 5.47 -4.20
CA LEU A 56 10.42 6.30 -5.26
C LEU A 56 8.89 6.13 -5.38
N ILE A 57 8.41 4.89 -5.35
CA ILE A 57 6.97 4.60 -5.35
C ILE A 57 6.32 5.22 -4.11
N GLN A 58 6.89 5.05 -2.93
CA GLN A 58 6.33 5.58 -1.69
C GLN A 58 6.33 7.12 -1.66
N CYS A 59 7.39 7.75 -2.14
CA CYS A 59 7.49 9.21 -2.28
C CYS A 59 6.40 9.75 -3.23
N SER A 60 6.16 9.06 -4.35
CA SER A 60 5.08 9.39 -5.29
C SER A 60 3.68 9.29 -4.66
N HIS A 61 3.46 8.33 -3.76
CA HIS A 61 2.23 8.27 -2.98
C HIS A 61 2.15 9.42 -1.96
N ALA A 62 3.23 9.72 -1.23
CA ALA A 62 3.28 10.82 -0.27
C ALA A 62 2.99 12.17 -0.91
N ALA A 63 3.60 12.46 -2.07
CA ALA A 63 3.32 13.67 -2.84
C ALA A 63 1.85 13.75 -3.25
N TYR A 64 1.25 12.64 -3.68
CA TYR A 64 -0.17 12.61 -4.02
C TYR A 64 -1.06 12.95 -2.83
N TYR A 65 -0.81 12.36 -1.65
CA TYR A 65 -1.59 12.68 -0.43
C TYR A 65 -1.49 14.17 -0.05
N GLY A 66 -0.32 14.78 -0.21
CA GLY A 66 -0.11 16.19 0.11
C GLY A 66 -0.69 17.17 -0.90
N PHE A 67 -0.56 16.90 -2.19
CA PHE A 67 -0.84 17.87 -3.25
C PHE A 67 -2.18 17.68 -3.96
N SER A 68 -2.76 16.46 -3.99
CA SER A 68 -3.99 16.20 -4.76
C SER A 68 -5.19 17.00 -4.26
N SER A 69 -5.37 17.12 -2.95
CA SER A 69 -6.46 17.90 -2.37
C SER A 69 -6.34 19.40 -2.68
N ILE A 70 -5.10 19.92 -2.78
CA ILE A 70 -4.83 21.32 -3.13
C ILE A 70 -5.15 21.52 -4.62
N TYR A 71 -4.66 20.63 -5.48
CA TYR A 71 -4.86 20.67 -6.92
C TYR A 71 -6.35 20.65 -7.31
N TRP A 72 -7.16 19.78 -6.70
CA TRP A 72 -8.60 19.73 -6.98
C TRP A 72 -9.35 20.94 -6.45
N LYS A 73 -8.89 21.52 -5.33
CA LYS A 73 -9.45 22.74 -4.79
C LYS A 73 -9.18 23.94 -5.71
N GLU A 74 -7.97 24.03 -6.26
CA GLU A 74 -7.62 25.04 -7.27
C GLU A 74 -8.38 24.85 -8.59
N ALA A 75 -8.68 23.60 -8.96
CA ALA A 75 -9.55 23.28 -10.10
C ALA A 75 -11.03 23.63 -9.89
N GLY A 76 -11.42 24.15 -8.71
CA GLY A 76 -12.78 24.61 -8.41
C GLY A 76 -13.69 23.57 -7.75
N TYR A 77 -13.18 22.42 -7.31
CA TYR A 77 -13.99 21.43 -6.60
C TYR A 77 -14.18 21.78 -5.12
N SER A 78 -15.40 21.54 -4.62
CA SER A 78 -15.72 21.75 -3.20
C SER A 78 -15.05 20.70 -2.32
N ALA A 79 -14.86 21.04 -1.03
CA ALA A 79 -14.28 20.13 -0.05
C ALA A 79 -15.08 18.82 0.11
N ASP A 80 -16.40 18.86 -0.12
CA ASP A 80 -17.25 17.66 -0.07
C ASP A 80 -16.90 16.67 -1.18
N ILE A 81 -16.70 17.14 -2.42
CA ILE A 81 -16.33 16.29 -3.56
C ILE A 81 -14.95 15.67 -3.34
N ILE A 82 -14.00 16.46 -2.84
CA ILE A 82 -12.66 15.99 -2.49
C ILE A 82 -12.76 14.86 -1.44
N GLY A 83 -13.59 15.04 -0.42
CA GLY A 83 -13.84 14.01 0.60
C GLY A 83 -14.45 12.72 0.03
N TYR A 84 -15.38 12.82 -0.92
CA TYR A 84 -15.95 11.66 -1.61
C TYR A 84 -14.91 10.93 -2.47
N LEU A 85 -14.06 11.65 -3.19
CA LEU A 85 -12.96 11.06 -3.97
C LEU A 85 -12.00 10.29 -3.06
N TRP A 86 -11.63 10.85 -1.90
CA TRP A 86 -10.79 10.13 -0.91
C TRP A 86 -11.47 8.89 -0.36
N SER A 87 -12.75 9.00 0.01
CA SER A 87 -13.54 7.87 0.52
C SER A 87 -13.66 6.76 -0.51
N LEU A 88 -13.83 7.11 -1.80
CA LEU A 88 -13.86 6.16 -2.90
C LEU A 88 -12.50 5.46 -3.07
N GLY A 89 -11.39 6.19 -2.93
CA GLY A 89 -10.04 5.62 -2.96
C GLY A 89 -9.84 4.55 -1.89
N VAL A 90 -10.25 4.84 -0.65
CA VAL A 90 -10.18 3.87 0.47
C VAL A 90 -11.08 2.65 0.21
N ALA A 91 -12.30 2.86 -0.29
CA ALA A 91 -13.19 1.75 -0.63
C ALA A 91 -12.59 0.84 -1.73
N ALA A 92 -11.97 1.45 -2.74
CA ALA A 92 -11.26 0.73 -3.79
C ALA A 92 -10.07 -0.07 -3.25
N GLU A 93 -9.30 0.53 -2.34
CA GLU A 93 -8.18 -0.13 -1.66
C GLU A 93 -8.62 -1.37 -0.89
N VAL A 94 -9.68 -1.26 -0.07
CA VAL A 94 -10.25 -2.40 0.67
C VAL A 94 -10.73 -3.49 -0.29
N GLY A 95 -11.39 -3.11 -1.39
CA GLY A 95 -11.80 -4.04 -2.44
C GLY A 95 -10.63 -4.79 -3.05
N VAL A 96 -9.56 -4.08 -3.44
CA VAL A 96 -8.36 -4.70 -4.00
C VAL A 96 -7.69 -5.61 -2.97
N PHE A 97 -7.60 -5.22 -1.70
CA PHE A 97 -7.05 -6.08 -0.66
C PHE A 97 -7.85 -7.36 -0.43
N ALA A 98 -9.18 -7.27 -0.41
CA ALA A 98 -10.06 -8.43 -0.29
C ALA A 98 -9.83 -9.42 -1.45
N LEU A 99 -9.54 -8.92 -2.65
CA LEU A 99 -9.21 -9.73 -3.82
C LEU A 99 -7.71 -10.01 -4.00
N ALA A 100 -6.82 -9.42 -3.20
CA ALA A 100 -5.38 -9.44 -3.45
C ALA A 100 -4.80 -10.85 -3.43
N ASN A 101 -5.26 -11.71 -2.52
CA ASN A 101 -4.82 -13.09 -2.47
C ASN A 101 -5.20 -13.88 -3.74
N ARG A 102 -6.36 -13.58 -4.31
CA ARG A 102 -6.85 -14.22 -5.55
C ARG A 102 -6.18 -13.64 -6.81
N LEU A 103 -5.98 -12.33 -6.85
CA LEU A 103 -5.44 -11.62 -8.02
C LEU A 103 -3.93 -11.75 -8.14
N PHE A 104 -3.22 -11.69 -7.01
CA PHE A 104 -1.77 -11.52 -6.98
C PHE A 104 -1.04 -12.61 -6.18
N GLY A 105 -1.74 -13.62 -5.66
CA GLY A 105 -1.15 -14.68 -4.84
C GLY A 105 -0.03 -15.46 -5.55
N ASN A 106 -0.08 -15.58 -6.87
CA ASN A 106 0.90 -16.33 -7.69
C ASN A 106 1.91 -15.43 -8.41
N TRP A 107 1.89 -14.12 -8.17
CA TRP A 107 2.72 -13.18 -8.92
C TRP A 107 4.12 -13.07 -8.32
N SER A 108 5.14 -13.00 -9.19
CA SER A 108 6.51 -12.75 -8.74
C SER A 108 6.68 -11.32 -8.23
N LEU A 109 7.61 -11.12 -7.28
CA LEU A 109 7.88 -9.79 -6.72
C LEU A 109 8.24 -8.76 -7.82
N ARG A 110 8.98 -9.19 -8.84
CA ARG A 110 9.33 -8.33 -9.99
C ARG A 110 8.10 -7.87 -10.77
N ALA A 111 7.13 -8.76 -10.99
CA ALA A 111 5.89 -8.43 -11.69
C ALA A 111 5.05 -7.42 -10.89
N LEU A 112 4.99 -7.58 -9.57
CA LEU A 112 4.32 -6.61 -8.69
C LEU A 112 4.96 -5.23 -8.77
N PHE A 113 6.29 -5.14 -8.81
CA PHE A 113 6.99 -3.87 -8.99
C PHE A 113 6.72 -3.23 -10.35
N MET A 114 6.76 -4.01 -11.44
CA MET A 114 6.49 -3.47 -12.77
C MET A 114 5.07 -2.93 -12.88
N VAL A 115 4.06 -3.66 -12.39
CA VAL A 115 2.67 -3.18 -12.45
C VAL A 115 2.45 -1.98 -11.55
N ALA A 116 3.04 -1.94 -10.35
CA ALA A 116 2.97 -0.76 -9.49
C ALA A 116 3.59 0.47 -10.17
N SER A 117 4.79 0.34 -10.76
CA SER A 117 5.47 1.43 -11.46
C SER A 117 4.66 1.94 -12.65
N VAL A 118 4.13 1.05 -13.49
CA VAL A 118 3.28 1.43 -14.63
C VAL A 118 2.00 2.10 -14.14
N GLY A 119 1.35 1.56 -13.11
CA GLY A 119 0.16 2.15 -12.52
C GLY A 119 0.40 3.56 -11.98
N VAL A 120 1.55 3.79 -11.33
CA VAL A 120 1.96 5.10 -10.84
C VAL A 120 2.19 6.08 -12.01
N MET A 121 2.85 5.65 -13.09
CA MET A 121 3.07 6.48 -14.28
C MET A 121 1.77 6.88 -14.94
N VAL A 122 0.87 5.91 -15.17
CA VAL A 122 -0.46 6.17 -15.76
C VAL A 122 -1.26 7.13 -14.89
N ARG A 123 -1.24 6.92 -13.56
CA ARG A 123 -1.94 7.78 -12.61
C ARG A 123 -1.44 9.23 -12.66
N TRP A 124 -0.12 9.43 -12.65
CA TRP A 124 0.46 10.78 -12.75
C TRP A 124 0.19 11.43 -14.10
N GLY A 125 0.26 10.65 -15.20
CA GLY A 125 -0.11 11.13 -16.53
C GLY A 125 -1.57 11.59 -16.60
N LEU A 126 -2.49 10.79 -16.04
CA LEU A 126 -3.90 11.16 -15.96
C LEU A 126 -4.11 12.41 -15.10
N THR A 127 -3.49 12.46 -13.92
CA THR A 127 -3.58 13.61 -13.00
C THR A 127 -3.06 14.90 -13.63
N ALA A 128 -2.02 14.83 -14.47
CA ALA A 128 -1.48 15.99 -15.18
C ALA A 128 -2.32 16.38 -16.40
N SER A 129 -2.95 15.42 -17.08
CA SER A 129 -3.68 15.66 -18.33
C SER A 129 -5.10 16.17 -18.14
N THR A 130 -5.76 15.86 -17.02
CA THR A 130 -7.19 16.16 -16.86
C THR A 130 -7.61 16.34 -15.41
N THR A 131 -8.56 17.25 -15.21
CA THR A 131 -9.23 17.52 -13.93
C THR A 131 -10.71 17.10 -13.95
N LEU A 132 -11.15 16.36 -14.98
CA LEU A 132 -12.54 15.92 -15.10
C LEU A 132 -12.90 14.91 -14.01
N LEU A 133 -14.07 15.09 -13.39
CA LEU A 133 -14.61 14.23 -12.33
C LEU A 133 -14.52 12.71 -12.62
N PRO A 134 -14.91 12.21 -13.82
CA PRO A 134 -14.77 10.79 -14.14
C PRO A 134 -13.31 10.31 -14.19
N ALA A 135 -12.39 11.17 -14.62
CA ALA A 135 -10.98 10.85 -14.63
C ALA A 135 -10.40 10.83 -13.20
N LEU A 136 -10.85 11.75 -12.33
CA LEU A 136 -10.49 11.74 -10.91
C LEU A 136 -10.96 10.46 -10.21
N VAL A 137 -12.15 9.98 -10.52
CA VAL A 137 -12.65 8.67 -10.06
C VAL A 137 -11.71 7.54 -10.49
N LEU A 138 -11.34 7.49 -11.78
CA LEU A 138 -10.42 6.47 -12.29
C LEU A 138 -9.04 6.56 -11.62
N ILE A 139 -8.53 7.77 -11.41
CA ILE A 139 -7.27 8.02 -10.71
C ILE A 139 -7.34 7.45 -9.28
N GLN A 140 -8.46 7.61 -8.57
CA GLN A 140 -8.65 7.06 -7.23
C GLN A 140 -8.72 5.53 -7.21
N LEU A 141 -9.34 4.91 -8.21
CA LEU A 141 -9.32 3.45 -8.37
C LEU A 141 -7.89 2.94 -8.61
N LEU A 142 -7.15 3.58 -9.51
CA LEU A 142 -5.74 3.26 -9.77
C LEU A 142 -4.86 3.48 -8.54
N HIS A 143 -5.16 4.50 -7.74
CA HIS A 143 -4.47 4.77 -6.49
C HIS A 143 -4.67 3.62 -5.48
N GLY A 144 -5.91 3.15 -5.28
CA GLY A 144 -6.20 2.00 -4.43
C GLY A 144 -5.45 0.73 -4.89
N VAL A 145 -5.39 0.48 -6.20
CA VAL A 145 -4.65 -0.66 -6.77
C VAL A 145 -3.14 -0.55 -6.51
N THR A 146 -2.54 0.61 -6.78
CA THR A 146 -1.10 0.81 -6.59
C THR A 146 -0.69 0.75 -5.12
N PHE A 147 -1.53 1.27 -4.22
CA PHE A 147 -1.33 1.17 -2.79
C PHE A 147 -1.42 -0.28 -2.29
N ALA A 148 -2.44 -1.03 -2.73
CA ALA A 148 -2.58 -2.43 -2.36
C ALA A 148 -1.40 -3.29 -2.84
N LEU A 149 -0.88 -3.01 -4.05
CA LEU A 149 0.33 -3.65 -4.58
C LEU A 149 1.58 -3.31 -3.76
N ALA A 150 1.75 -2.06 -3.33
CA ALA A 150 2.88 -1.66 -2.51
C ALA A 150 2.90 -2.41 -1.16
N ILE A 151 1.74 -2.54 -0.53
CA ILE A 151 1.59 -3.33 0.70
C ILE A 151 1.81 -4.82 0.43
N LEU A 152 1.30 -5.35 -0.68
CA LEU A 152 1.51 -6.76 -1.03
C LEU A 152 2.99 -7.09 -1.27
N GLN A 153 3.74 -6.22 -1.95
CA GLN A 153 5.19 -6.36 -2.11
C GLN A 153 5.87 -6.52 -0.75
N ARG A 154 5.53 -5.65 0.22
CA ARG A 154 6.04 -5.75 1.60
C ARG A 154 5.74 -7.11 2.23
N PHE A 155 4.53 -7.65 2.05
CA PHE A 155 4.17 -8.96 2.57
C PHE A 155 4.89 -10.12 1.87
N VAL A 156 4.98 -10.10 0.54
CA VAL A 156 5.69 -11.13 -0.24
C VAL A 156 7.17 -11.13 0.12
N ILE A 157 7.78 -9.96 0.28
CA ILE A 157 9.15 -9.84 0.77
C ILE A 157 9.29 -10.44 2.17
N SER A 158 8.35 -10.16 3.08
CA SER A 158 8.39 -10.77 4.40
C SER A 158 8.33 -12.31 4.34
N LYS A 159 7.60 -12.89 3.39
CA LYS A 159 7.53 -14.36 3.20
C LYS A 159 8.77 -14.94 2.54
N THR A 160 9.32 -14.27 1.51
CA THR A 160 10.58 -14.67 0.88
C THR A 160 11.75 -14.56 1.87
N LEU A 161 11.74 -13.53 2.72
CA LEU A 161 12.65 -13.36 3.85
C LEU A 161 12.32 -14.25 5.06
N ASN A 162 11.23 -15.03 5.04
CA ASN A 162 10.96 -16.07 6.06
C ASN A 162 11.55 -17.42 5.65
N HIS A 163 11.79 -17.66 4.35
CA HIS A 163 12.46 -18.88 3.86
C HIS A 163 13.99 -18.78 3.91
N ILE A 164 14.51 -17.55 4.04
CA ILE A 164 15.87 -17.28 4.47
C ILE A 164 15.74 -16.89 5.95
N SER A 165 16.52 -17.46 6.86
CA SER A 165 16.27 -17.46 8.32
C SER A 165 16.35 -16.10 9.06
N TRP A 166 15.50 -15.10 8.74
CA TRP A 166 15.61 -13.71 9.25
C TRP A 166 14.54 -13.28 10.25
N TRP A 167 14.01 -14.22 11.05
CA TRP A 167 12.97 -13.97 12.05
C TRP A 167 13.19 -12.81 13.06
N PRO A 168 14.40 -12.28 13.34
CA PRO A 168 14.55 -11.15 14.26
C PRO A 168 14.38 -9.74 13.65
N CYS A 169 14.48 -9.55 12.32
CA CYS A 169 14.23 -8.24 11.68
C CYS A 169 12.73 -7.86 11.70
N ARG A 170 11.89 -8.84 12.06
CA ARG A 170 10.43 -8.80 12.05
C ARG A 170 9.83 -7.73 12.97
N LEU A 171 10.47 -7.36 14.08
CA LEU A 171 9.94 -6.34 15.01
C LEU A 171 10.49 -4.92 14.80
N TYR A 172 11.70 -4.76 14.26
CA TYR A 172 12.32 -3.42 14.18
C TYR A 172 11.89 -2.62 12.95
N ILE A 173 11.71 -3.27 11.79
CA ILE A 173 11.08 -2.62 10.63
C ILE A 173 9.61 -2.33 10.93
N MET A 174 8.91 -3.18 11.69
CA MET A 174 7.52 -2.91 12.10
C MET A 174 7.41 -1.74 13.09
N ARG A 175 8.45 -1.42 13.87
CA ARG A 175 8.45 -0.33 14.85
C ARG A 175 8.99 1.00 14.33
N PHE A 176 9.72 0.99 13.20
CA PHE A 176 10.18 2.20 12.50
C PHE A 176 9.23 2.66 11.36
N LEU A 177 8.20 1.87 11.04
CA LEU A 177 7.17 2.15 10.02
C LEU A 177 5.77 2.40 10.60
N LEU A 178 5.67 2.56 11.92
CA LEU A 178 4.46 2.96 12.65
C LEU A 178 4.61 4.36 13.31
N VAL A 179 5.55 5.15 12.81
CA VAL A 179 5.56 6.62 12.85
C VAL A 179 5.61 7.08 11.40
#